data_AF-A0A0P9TQA2-F1
#
_entry.id   AF-A0A0P9TQA2-F1
#
_cell.length_a   1.000
_cell.length_b   1.000
_cell.length_c   1.000
_cell.angle_alpha   90.00
_cell.angle_beta   90.00
_cell.angle_gamma   90.00
#
_symmetry.space_group_name_H-M   'P 1'
#
loop_
_entity.id
_entity.type
_entity.pdbx_description
1 polymer ?
#
loop_
_entity_poly.entity_id
_entity_poly.type
_entity_poly.pdbx_seq_one_letter_code
_entity_poly.pdbx_strand_id
1 'polypeptide(L)'
;GRLTSTGTLELNAGLVNNSDAGRIASAMALTAVVTGLNQTNDGRLYGNSDVSLDLSNGLLTNQGGLINAPGQLLLKNLNVVNNQGGEISSANGFTLAATSLDNTDGSVISD
;
A
#
# COMPACT_ATOMS: atom_id res chain seq x y z
N GLY A 1 2.56 13.77 -7.10
CA GLY A 1 1.50 13.70 -8.16
C GLY A 1 0.23 13.09 -7.59
N ARG A 2 -0.87 13.05 -8.34
CA ARG A 2 -2.15 12.45 -7.88
C ARG A 2 -2.74 11.52 -8.94
N LEU A 3 -3.13 10.32 -8.52
CA LEU A 3 -3.92 9.36 -9.29
C LEU A 3 -5.16 9.01 -8.46
N THR A 4 -6.35 9.41 -8.90
CA THR A 4 -7.58 9.22 -8.12
C THR A 4 -8.72 8.72 -9.01
N SER A 5 -9.46 7.71 -8.55
CA SER A 5 -10.68 7.19 -9.22
C SER A 5 -11.93 7.46 -8.40
N THR A 6 -13.05 7.79 -9.06
CA THR A 6 -14.39 7.90 -8.45
C THR A 6 -15.12 6.55 -8.36
N GLY A 7 -14.56 5.50 -8.97
CA GLY A 7 -15.00 4.12 -8.81
C GLY A 7 -13.82 3.24 -8.39
N THR A 8 -13.87 1.96 -8.73
CA THR A 8 -12.74 1.05 -8.57
C THR A 8 -11.52 1.59 -9.32
N LEU A 9 -10.34 1.47 -8.71
CA LEU A 9 -9.06 1.74 -9.37
C LEU A 9 -8.34 0.41 -9.59
N GLU A 10 -8.01 0.13 -10.85
CA GLU A 10 -7.11 -0.95 -11.22
C GLU A 10 -5.80 -0.35 -11.75
N LEU A 11 -4.69 -0.66 -11.10
CA LEU A 11 -3.36 -0.18 -11.46
C LEU A 11 -2.47 -1.37 -11.82
N ASN A 12 -2.08 -1.46 -13.09
CA ASN A 12 -1.08 -2.44 -13.54
C ASN A 12 0.16 -1.70 -14.06
N ALA A 13 1.28 -1.81 -13.34
CA ALA A 13 2.49 -1.06 -13.65
C ALA A 13 3.76 -1.84 -13.29
N GLY A 14 4.93 -1.31 -13.67
CA GLY A 14 6.20 -1.78 -13.15
C GLY A 14 6.45 -1.20 -11.75
N LEU A 15 7.54 -0.43 -11.63
CA LEU A 15 7.82 0.33 -10.41
C LEU A 15 6.89 1.55 -10.33
N VAL A 16 6.23 1.71 -9.18
CA VAL A 16 5.39 2.87 -8.90
C VAL A 16 6.07 3.73 -7.85
N ASN A 17 6.39 4.97 -8.23
CA ASN A 17 6.82 5.99 -7.28
C ASN A 17 5.65 6.88 -6.87
N ASN A 18 5.24 6.75 -5.60
CA ASN A 18 4.25 7.58 -4.93
C ASN A 18 4.89 8.38 -3.79
N SER A 19 6.20 8.65 -3.86
CA SER A 19 6.90 9.46 -2.86
C SER A 19 6.51 10.93 -2.89
N ASP A 20 6.99 11.68 -1.90
CA ASP A 20 6.99 13.15 -1.87
C ASP A 20 5.57 13.73 -1.96
N ALA A 21 4.76 13.39 -0.95
CA ALA A 21 3.34 13.73 -0.86
C ALA A 21 2.50 13.22 -2.07
N GLY A 22 2.95 12.13 -2.70
CA GLY A 22 2.20 11.41 -3.73
C GLY A 22 0.88 10.85 -3.20
N ARG A 23 -0.16 10.82 -4.04
CA ARG A 23 -1.45 10.23 -3.67
C ARG A 23 -2.01 9.32 -4.74
N ILE A 24 -2.26 8.06 -4.37
CA ILE A 24 -3.03 7.08 -5.15
C ILE A 24 -4.30 6.77 -4.35
N ALA A 25 -5.47 7.00 -4.93
CA ALA A 25 -6.73 6.83 -4.20
C ALA A 25 -7.87 6.26 -5.05
N SER A 26 -8.76 5.50 -4.42
CA SER A 26 -10.02 5.07 -5.01
C SER A 26 -11.20 5.42 -4.10
N ALA A 27 -12.31 5.88 -4.69
CA ALA A 27 -13.58 6.03 -3.98
C ALA A 27 -14.32 4.71 -3.76
N MET A 28 -13.80 3.59 -4.27
CA MET A 28 -14.25 2.21 -4.00
C MET A 28 -13.01 1.35 -3.69
N ALA A 29 -12.91 0.18 -4.32
CA ALA A 29 -11.80 -0.73 -4.15
C ALA A 29 -10.58 -0.28 -4.97
N LEU A 30 -9.38 -0.53 -4.44
CA LEU A 30 -8.12 -0.31 -5.14
C LEU A 30 -7.41 -1.65 -5.30
N THR A 31 -7.18 -2.04 -6.56
CA THR A 31 -6.33 -3.19 -6.89
C THR A 31 -5.10 -2.71 -7.63
N ALA A 32 -3.92 -3.10 -7.16
CA ALA A 32 -2.66 -2.81 -7.83
C ALA A 32 -1.83 -4.08 -8.02
N VAL A 33 -1.36 -4.28 -9.25
CA VAL A 33 -0.33 -5.27 -9.60
C VAL A 33 0.89 -4.47 -10.06
N VAL A 34 1.95 -4.51 -9.25
CA VAL A 34 3.17 -3.73 -9.46
C VAL A 34 4.39 -4.59 -9.22
N THR A 35 5.57 -4.16 -9.67
CA THR A 35 6.84 -4.83 -9.34
C THR A 35 7.58 -4.17 -8.18
N GLY A 36 7.08 -3.02 -7.72
CA GLY A 36 7.57 -2.33 -6.54
C GLY A 36 6.77 -1.05 -6.28
N LEU A 37 6.69 -0.65 -5.02
CA LEU A 37 5.93 0.52 -4.59
C LEU A 37 6.76 1.35 -3.60
N ASN A 38 7.01 2.61 -3.94
CA ASN A 38 7.64 3.59 -3.05
C ASN A 38 6.60 4.61 -2.55
N GLN A 39 6.40 4.68 -1.23
CA GLN A 39 5.52 5.65 -0.54
C GLN A 39 6.33 6.58 0.39
N THR A 40 7.65 6.70 0.21
CA THR A 40 8.50 7.55 1.07
C THR A 40 8.07 9.02 1.08
N ASN A 41 8.43 9.75 2.13
CA ASN A 41 8.18 11.19 2.24
C ASN A 41 6.67 11.54 2.09
N ASP A 42 5.82 10.99 2.98
CA ASP A 42 4.37 11.25 3.00
C ASP A 42 3.61 10.75 1.76
N GLY A 43 4.08 9.67 1.12
CA GLY A 43 3.32 8.96 0.10
C GLY A 43 2.08 8.30 0.71
N ARG A 44 0.93 8.42 0.02
CA ARG A 44 -0.34 7.88 0.52
C ARG A 44 -1.07 7.03 -0.53
N LEU A 45 -1.43 5.81 -0.16
CA LEU A 45 -2.27 4.90 -0.94
C LEU A 45 -3.46 4.43 -0.11
N TYR A 46 -4.68 4.61 -0.61
CA TYR A 46 -5.88 4.15 0.09
C TYR A 46 -7.07 3.91 -0.84
N GLY A 47 -7.94 3.00 -0.44
CA GLY A 47 -9.28 2.82 -0.99
C GLY A 47 -10.33 3.33 -0.01
N ASN A 48 -11.56 3.52 -0.47
CA ASN A 48 -12.71 3.73 0.42
C ASN A 48 -13.49 2.41 0.67
N SER A 49 -13.01 1.29 0.13
CA SER A 49 -13.38 -0.08 0.55
C SER A 49 -12.12 -0.95 0.69
N ASP A 50 -11.98 -2.01 -0.09
CA ASP A 50 -10.87 -2.95 -0.03
C ASP A 50 -9.64 -2.42 -0.79
N VAL A 51 -8.46 -2.80 -0.33
CA VAL A 51 -7.20 -2.54 -1.00
C VAL A 51 -6.46 -3.86 -1.19
N SER A 52 -6.07 -4.16 -2.42
CA SER A 52 -5.30 -5.36 -2.78
C SER A 52 -4.05 -4.96 -3.55
N LEU A 53 -2.89 -5.18 -2.95
CA LEU A 53 -1.58 -4.94 -3.56
C LEU A 53 -0.89 -6.28 -3.81
N ASP A 54 -0.53 -6.53 -5.06
CA ASP A 54 0.31 -7.63 -5.48
C ASP A 54 1.63 -7.07 -6.01
N LEU A 55 2.74 -7.38 -5.32
CA LEU A 55 4.04 -6.82 -5.67
C LEU A 55 4.89 -7.73 -6.55
N SER A 56 4.36 -8.86 -7.04
CA SER A 56 5.08 -9.75 -7.96
C SER A 56 6.47 -10.20 -7.44
N ASN A 57 6.57 -10.48 -6.13
CA ASN A 57 7.81 -10.73 -5.37
C ASN A 57 8.76 -9.52 -5.30
N GLY A 58 8.20 -8.32 -5.34
CA GLY A 58 8.90 -7.04 -5.33
C GLY A 58 9.06 -6.43 -3.94
N LEU A 59 9.50 -5.17 -3.93
CA LEU A 59 9.77 -4.37 -2.73
C LEU A 59 8.64 -3.37 -2.47
N LEU A 60 8.12 -3.38 -1.23
CA LEU A 60 7.27 -2.32 -0.69
C LEU A 60 8.09 -1.43 0.24
N THR A 61 8.26 -0.16 -0.12
CA THR A 61 8.89 0.85 0.75
C THR A 61 7.83 1.85 1.20
N ASN A 62 7.34 1.69 2.44
CA ASN A 62 6.35 2.54 3.09
C ASN A 62 6.94 3.41 4.21
N GLN A 63 8.21 3.81 4.11
CA GLN A 63 8.87 4.55 5.18
C GLN A 63 8.31 5.98 5.30
N GLY A 64 7.72 6.34 6.44
CA GLY A 64 7.00 7.60 6.59
C GLY A 64 5.81 7.77 5.65
N GLY A 65 5.31 6.66 5.08
CA GLY A 65 4.17 6.61 4.17
C GLY A 65 2.92 6.04 4.84
N LEU A 66 1.81 6.05 4.11
CA LEU A 66 0.52 5.52 4.56
C LEU A 66 -0.09 4.59 3.52
N ILE A 67 -0.45 3.39 3.96
CA ILE A 67 -1.32 2.46 3.25
C ILE A 67 -2.52 2.16 4.15
N ASN A 68 -3.73 2.51 3.70
CA ASN A 68 -4.94 2.33 4.50
C ASN A 68 -6.11 1.77 3.69
N ALA A 69 -6.89 0.88 4.31
CA ALA A 69 -8.15 0.38 3.78
C ALA A 69 -9.21 0.36 4.89
N PRO A 70 -10.36 1.04 4.74
CA PRO A 70 -11.48 0.83 5.64
C PRO A 70 -12.11 -0.57 5.45
N GLY A 71 -11.96 -1.19 4.27
CA GLY A 71 -12.27 -2.59 4.01
C GLY A 71 -11.09 -3.52 4.32
N GLN A 72 -11.04 -4.66 3.63
CA GLN A 72 -9.93 -5.60 3.74
C GLN A 72 -8.66 -5.02 3.10
N LEU A 73 -7.51 -5.23 3.75
CA LEU A 73 -6.19 -4.97 3.17
C LEU A 73 -5.46 -6.27 2.88
N LEU A 74 -5.23 -6.53 1.59
CA LEU A 74 -4.50 -7.70 1.10
C LEU A 74 -3.15 -7.27 0.51
N LEU A 75 -2.06 -7.69 1.12
CA LEU A 75 -0.70 -7.48 0.63
C LEU A 75 -0.09 -8.84 0.26
N LYS A 76 0.11 -9.05 -1.04
CA LYS A 76 0.45 -10.34 -1.64
C LYS A 76 1.78 -10.29 -2.37
N ASN A 77 2.46 -11.44 -2.42
CA ASN A 77 3.68 -11.66 -3.19
C ASN A 77 4.72 -10.55 -2.91
N LEU A 78 4.99 -10.28 -1.64
CA LEU A 78 6.01 -9.31 -1.23
C LEU A 78 7.30 -10.06 -0.98
N ASN A 79 8.43 -9.55 -1.48
CA ASN A 79 9.72 -10.05 -1.03
C ASN A 79 10.14 -9.32 0.25
N VAL A 80 10.25 -7.99 0.18
CA VAL A 80 10.64 -7.15 1.32
C VAL A 80 9.60 -6.08 1.54
N VAL A 81 9.30 -5.82 2.82
CA VAL A 81 8.47 -4.70 3.26
C VAL A 81 9.25 -3.84 4.23
N ASN A 82 9.46 -2.58 3.88
CA ASN A 82 10.08 -1.57 4.73
C ASN A 82 9.01 -0.57 5.17
N ASN A 83 8.51 -0.71 6.39
CA ASN A 83 7.46 0.13 6.98
C ASN A 83 8.00 1.06 8.09
N GLN A 84 9.28 1.45 8.03
CA GLN A 84 9.90 2.24 9.10
C GLN A 84 9.25 3.61 9.25
N GLY A 85 8.74 3.96 10.43
CA GLY A 85 8.02 5.22 10.65
C GLY A 85 6.74 5.38 9.81
N GLY A 86 6.29 4.33 9.12
CA GLY A 86 5.11 4.34 8.25
C GLY A 86 3.90 3.68 8.90
N GLU A 87 2.76 3.74 8.22
CA GLU A 87 1.52 3.09 8.65
C GLU A 87 0.95 2.21 7.55
N ILE A 88 0.61 0.98 7.92
CA ILE A 88 -0.17 0.03 7.12
C ILE A 88 -1.37 -0.39 7.98
N SER A 89 -2.59 -0.01 7.61
CA SER A 89 -3.78 -0.20 8.46
C SER A 89 -5.02 -0.69 7.71
N SER A 90 -5.81 -1.53 8.37
CA SER A 90 -7.13 -1.99 7.91
C SER A 90 -8.16 -2.03 9.04
N ALA A 91 -9.43 -1.72 8.70
CA ALA A 91 -10.54 -1.79 9.64
C ALA A 91 -11.46 -3.03 9.49
N ASN A 92 -11.22 -3.93 8.52
CA ASN A 92 -12.07 -5.12 8.28
C ASN A 92 -11.29 -6.39 7.95
N GLY A 93 -9.98 -6.40 8.19
CA GLY A 93 -9.14 -7.58 8.08
C GLY A 93 -7.90 -7.37 7.21
N PHE A 94 -6.82 -8.04 7.61
CA PHE A 94 -5.49 -7.78 7.12
C PHE A 94 -4.77 -9.08 6.73
N THR A 95 -4.14 -9.10 5.56
CA THR A 95 -3.20 -10.16 5.16
C THR A 95 -1.92 -9.53 4.67
N LEU A 96 -0.79 -9.96 5.23
CA LEU A 96 0.55 -9.57 4.80
C LEU A 96 1.40 -10.82 4.57
N ALA A 97 1.68 -11.12 3.30
CA ALA A 97 2.53 -12.23 2.90
C ALA A 97 3.85 -11.69 2.33
N ALA A 98 4.88 -11.63 3.18
CA ALA A 98 6.22 -11.14 2.84
C ALA A 98 7.34 -12.10 3.28
N THR A 99 8.46 -12.13 2.56
CA THR A 99 9.68 -12.82 3.02
C THR A 99 10.32 -12.12 4.21
N SER A 100 10.28 -10.77 4.23
CA SER A 100 10.82 -9.95 5.32
C SER A 100 9.97 -8.70 5.54
N LEU A 101 9.86 -8.29 6.81
CA LEU A 101 9.21 -7.07 7.26
C LEU A 101 10.13 -6.34 8.24
N ASP A 102 10.47 -5.11 7.92
CA ASP A 102 11.01 -4.14 8.87
C ASP A 102 9.91 -3.14 9.23
N ASN A 103 9.49 -3.16 10.50
CA ASN A 103 8.47 -2.26 11.05
C ASN A 103 9.03 -1.38 12.19
N THR A 104 10.32 -1.03 12.14
CA THR A 104 10.95 -0.19 13.16
C THR A 104 10.29 1.19 13.22
N ASP A 105 9.79 1.59 14.39
CA ASP A 105 9.01 2.82 14.60
C ASP A 105 7.76 2.95 13.69
N GLY A 106 7.36 1.86 13.02
CA GLY A 106 6.20 1.80 12.14
C GLY A 106 4.98 1.16 12.80
N SER A 107 3.84 1.28 12.13
CA SER A 107 2.57 0.70 12.57
C SER A 107 2.00 -0.25 11.52
N VAL A 108 1.66 -1.47 11.95
CA VAL A 108 0.86 -2.43 11.19
C VAL A 108 -0.36 -2.77 12.03
N ILE A 109 -1.55 -2.37 11.58
CA ILE A 109 -2.79 -2.38 12.37
C ILE A 109 -3.89 -3.12 11.63
N SER A 110 -4.60 -3.99 12.35
CA SER A 110 -5.84 -4.63 11.89
C SER A 110 -6.84 -4.61 13.03
N ASP A 111 -8.03 -4.07 12.77
CA ASP A 111 -9.21 -4.22 13.63
C ASP A 111 -10.06 -5.44 13.23
#